data_AF-A0A351X6I9-F1
#
_entry.id   AF-A0A351X6I9-F1
#
_cell.length_a   1.000
_cell.length_b   1.000
_cell.length_c   1.000
_cell.angle_alpha   90.00
_cell.angle_beta   90.00
_cell.angle_gamma   90.00
#
_symmetry.space_group_name_H-M   'P 1'
#
loop_
_entity.id
_entity.type
_entity.pdbx_description
1 polymer ?
#
loop_
_entity_poly.entity_id
_entity_poly.type
_entity_poly.pdbx_seq_one_letter_code
_entity_poly.pdbx_strand_id
1 'polypeptide(L)' 'MQINVQGLLAGDVLRVVTGKSNQALFTAPSDGDIELTYAMDAPGFARVELLRAFLPGLPMLPALISNPIFFDEE' A
#
# COMPACT_ATOMS: atom_id res chain seq x y z
N MET A 1 11.04 -2.57 5.22
CA MET A 1 10.70 -1.59 4.15
C MET A 1 10.07 -0.37 4.79
N GLN A 2 10.66 0.81 4.63
CA GLN A 2 10.01 2.07 5.03
C GLN A 2 9.08 2.55 3.91
N ILE A 3 7.88 2.99 4.28
CA ILE A 3 6.85 3.44 3.35
C ILE A 3 6.43 4.84 3.76
N ASN A 4 6.60 5.79 2.85
CA ASN A 4 6.18 7.18 3.01
C ASN A 4 5.15 7.49 1.92
N VAL A 5 3.95 7.91 2.33
CA VAL A 5 2.87 8.27 1.40
C VAL A 5 2.36 9.64 1.78
N GLN A 6 2.29 10.52 0.79
CA GLN A 6 1.85 11.90 0.94
C GLN A 6 0.58 12.17 0.13
N GLY A 7 -0.25 13.10 0.60
CA GLY A 7 -1.46 13.51 -0.11
C GLY A 7 -2.52 12.40 -0.19
N LEU A 8 -2.65 11.61 0.89
CA LEU A 8 -3.78 10.71 1.06
C LEU A 8 -5.07 11.50 1.17
N LEU A 9 -6.14 10.92 0.64
CA LEU A 9 -7.51 11.36 0.86
C LEU A 9 -8.21 10.41 1.82
N ALA A 10 -9.16 10.93 2.59
CA ALA A 10 -10.00 10.10 3.47
C ALA A 10 -10.61 8.91 2.70
N GLY A 11 -10.45 7.71 3.25
CA GLY A 11 -10.90 6.46 2.65
C GLY A 11 -9.90 5.79 1.71
N ASP A 12 -8.78 6.42 1.35
CA ASP A 12 -7.71 5.75 0.63
C ASP A 12 -7.20 4.52 1.41
N VAL A 13 -6.92 3.43 0.71
CA VAL A 13 -6.42 2.19 1.30
C VAL A 13 -5.02 1.89 0.80
N LEU A 14 -4.06 1.91 1.71
CA LEU A 14 -2.71 1.46 1.47
C LEU A 14 -2.61 -0.04 1.70
N ARG A 15 -2.13 -0.79 0.70
CA ARG A 15 -1.89 -2.23 0.82
C ARG A 15 -0.50 -2.61 0.36
N VAL A 16 0.03 -3.69 0.93
CA VAL A 16 1.20 -4.38 0.41
C VAL A 16 0.77 -5.61 -0.37
N VAL A 17 1.38 -5.77 -1.53
CA VAL A 17 1.24 -6.93 -2.41
C VAL A 17 2.55 -7.70 -2.39
N THR A 18 2.46 -8.97 -2.02
CA THR A 18 3.56 -9.94 -2.06
C THR A 18 3.20 -11.06 -3.03
N GLY A 19 4.12 -12.02 -3.21
CA GLY A 19 3.81 -13.25 -3.95
C GLY A 19 2.74 -14.14 -3.30
N LYS A 20 2.40 -13.92 -2.04
CA LYS A 20 1.47 -14.77 -1.26
C LYS A 20 0.15 -14.07 -0.90
N SER A 21 0.14 -12.74 -0.78
CA SER A 21 -1.00 -12.01 -0.22
C SER A 21 -1.10 -10.56 -0.72
N ASN A 22 -2.31 -10.03 -0.64
CA ASN A 22 -2.62 -8.61 -0.79
C ASN A 22 -3.22 -8.11 0.53
N GLN A 23 -2.42 -7.48 1.38
CA GLN A 23 -2.82 -7.09 2.74
C GLN A 23 -2.98 -5.59 2.85
N ALA A 24 -4.17 -5.13 3.28
CA ALA A 24 -4.37 -3.74 3.66
C ALA A 24 -3.58 -3.44 4.95
N LEU A 25 -2.71 -2.42 4.90
CA LEU A 25 -1.91 -1.98 6.04
C LEU A 25 -2.54 -0.77 6.74
N PHE A 26 -3.18 0.10 5.96
CA PHE A 26 -3.74 1.34 6.47
C PHE A 26 -4.94 1.79 5.64
N THR A 27 -5.93 2.37 6.30
CA THR A 27 -7.05 3.08 5.66
C THR A 27 -7.04 4.50 6.21
N ALA A 28 -6.93 5.49 5.32
CA ALA A 28 -6.85 6.90 5.69
C ALA A 28 -8.15 7.34 6.38
N PRO A 29 -8.12 7.72 7.68
CA PRO A 29 -9.31 8.22 8.36
C PRO A 29 -9.64 9.66 7.96
N SER A 30 -8.65 10.38 7.46
CA SER A 30 -8.72 11.77 6.99
C SER A 30 -7.64 12.01 5.93
N ASP A 31 -7.71 13.15 5.25
CA ASP A 31 -6.66 13.60 4.36
C ASP A 31 -5.35 13.81 5.14
N GLY A 32 -4.20 13.55 4.49
CA GLY A 32 -2.89 13.79 5.09
C GLY A 32 -1.78 12.87 4.57
N ASP A 33 -0.75 12.71 5.41
CA ASP A 33 0.44 11.94 5.10
C ASP A 33 0.63 10.82 6.13
N ILE A 34 1.35 9.77 5.74
CA ILE A 34 1.69 8.68 6.64
C ILE A 34 3.09 8.14 6.40
N GLU A 35 3.75 7.75 7.49
CA GLU A 35 4.97 6.97 7.51
C GLU A 35 4.73 5.65 8.24
N LEU A 36 5.11 4.53 7.61
CA LEU A 36 4.95 3.18 8.14
C LEU A 36 6.21 2.35 7.87
N THR A 37 6.43 1.35 8.71
CA THR A 37 7.41 0.30 8.44
C THR A 37 6.69 -1.02 8.21
N TYR A 38 7.02 -1.69 7.11
CA TYR A 38 6.57 -3.04 6.80
C TYR A 38 7.75 -4.01 6.87
N ALA A 39 7.58 -5.10 7.62
CA ALA A 39 8.53 -6.21 7.68
C ALA A 39 8.04 -7.35 6.77
N MET A 40 8.96 -7.93 5.99
CA MET A 40 8.67 -9.10 5.16
C MET A 40 8.79 -10.37 5.99
N ASP A 41 7.77 -11.22 5.95
CA ASP A 41 7.75 -12.47 6.72
C ASP A 41 8.60 -13.58 6.08
N ALA A 42 8.91 -13.48 4.79
CA ALA A 42 9.68 -14.47 4.03
C ALA A 42 10.34 -13.81 2.80
N PRO A 43 11.37 -14.44 2.20
CA PRO A 43 11.96 -14.00 0.94
C PRO A 43 10.93 -13.87 -0.19
N GLY A 44 11.17 -12.95 -1.12
CA GLY A 44 10.30 -12.67 -2.25
C GLY A 44 10.29 -11.20 -2.62
N PHE A 45 9.14 -10.67 -3.03
CA PHE A 45 8.98 -9.24 -3.30
C PHE A 45 7.85 -8.64 -2.47
N ALA A 46 7.96 -7.34 -2.21
CA ALA A 46 6.86 -6.50 -1.78
C ALA A 46 6.74 -5.31 -2.73
N ARG A 47 5.52 -4.95 -3.09
CA ARG A 47 5.19 -3.62 -3.63
C ARG A 47 4.02 -3.03 -2.88
N VAL A 48 3.93 -1.71 -2.90
CA VAL A 48 2.86 -0.97 -2.26
C VAL A 48 1.87 -0.50 -3.31
N GLU A 49 0.59 -0.61 -3.00
CA GLU A 49 -0.48 -0.06 -3.83
C GLU A 49 -1.37 0.85 -2.97
N LEU A 50 -1.75 1.99 -3.54
CA LEU A 50 -2.76 2.88 -2.97
C LEU A 50 -4.05 2.70 -3.76
N LEU A 51 -5.11 2.22 -3.11
CA LEU A 51 -6.44 2.12 -3.70
C LEU A 51 -7.26 3.36 -3.33
N ARG A 52 -7.94 3.95 -4.32
CA ARG A 52 -8.77 5.14 -4.16
C ARG A 52 -10.13 4.95 -4.80
N ALA A 53 -11.17 5.48 -4.16
CA ALA A 53 -12.47 5.66 -4.78
C ALA A 53 -12.46 6.93 -5.63
N PHE A 54 -12.55 6.79 -6.95
CA PHE A 54 -12.53 7.94 -7.87
C PHE A 54 -13.91 8.54 -8.13
N LEU A 55 -14.96 7.70 -8.11
CA LEU A 55 -16.35 8.10 -8.31
C LEU A 55 -17.27 7.29 -7.38
N PRO A 56 -18.38 7.87 -6.91
CA PRO A 56 -19.40 7.14 -6.16
C PRO A 56 -19.92 5.93 -6.94
N GLY A 57 -20.03 4.78 -6.28
CA GLY A 57 -20.56 3.55 -6.87
C GLY A 57 -19.55 2.74 -7.70
N LEU A 58 -18.33 3.25 -7.93
CA LEU A 58 -17.24 2.44 -8.49
C LEU A 58 -16.44 1.75 -7.38
N PRO A 59 -15.88 0.55 -7.66
CA PRO A 59 -14.93 -0.06 -6.74
C PRO A 59 -13.67 0.81 -6.61
N MET A 60 -12.93 0.64 -5.52
CA MET A 60 -11.64 1.30 -5.38
C MET A 60 -10.65 0.74 -6.41
N LEU A 61 -9.93 1.64 -7.08
CA LEU A 61 -8.95 1.30 -8.10
C LEU A 61 -7.55 1.74 -7.66
N PRO A 62 -6.48 1.11 -8.16
CA PRO A 62 -5.12 1.56 -7.89
C PRO A 62 -4.90 2.99 -8.41
N ALA A 63 -4.69 3.93 -7.49
CA ALA A 63 -4.26 5.29 -7.79
C ALA A 63 -2.74 5.39 -7.94
N LEU A 64 -2.00 4.58 -7.17
CA LEU A 64 -0.54 4.48 -7.21
C LEU A 64 -0.12 3.02 -7.03
N ILE A 65 0.94 2.63 -7.74
CA ILE A 65 1.59 1.33 -7.64
C ILE A 65 3.09 1.59 -7.59
N SER A 66 3.76 1.14 -6.54
CA SER A 66 5.21 1.27 -6.41
C SER A 66 5.93 0.22 -7.26
N ASN A 67 7.21 0.46 -7.52
CA ASN A 67 8.10 -0.60 -7.97
C ASN A 67 8.21 -1.69 -6.88
N PRO A 68 8.37 -2.97 -7.26
CA PRO A 68 8.66 -4.02 -6.32
C PRO A 68 10.06 -3.86 -5.73
N ILE A 69 10.19 -4.16 -4.44
CA ILE A 69 11.46 -4.35 -3.75
C ILE A 69 11.58 -5.85 -3.47
N PHE A 70 12.75 -6.42 -3.79
CA PHE A 70 13.05 -7.83 -3.58
C PHE A 70 13.83 -8.01 -2.27
N PHE A 71 13.50 -9.09 -1.56
CA PHE A 71 14.06 -9.47 -0.27
C PHE A 71 14.54 -10.91 -0.40
N ASP A 72 15.83 -11.12 -0.13
CA ASP A 72 16.48 -12.43 -0.16
C ASP A 72 16.60 -12.99 1.26
N GLU A 73 17.02 -14.25 1.38
CA GLU A 73 17.47 -14.82 2.66
C GLU A 73 18.76 -14.09 3.08
N GLU A 74 18.83 -13.65 4.34
CA GLU A 74 20.10 -13.17 4.94
C GLU A 74 21.12 -14.31 5.10
#